data_AF-A0A7J5TJS3-F1
#
_entry.id   AF-A0A7J5TJS3-F1
#
_cell.length_a   1.000
_cell.length_b   1.000
_cell.length_c   1.000
_cell.angle_alpha   90.00
_cell.angle_beta   90.00
_cell.angle_gamma   90.00
#
_symmetry.space_group_name_H-M   'P 1'
#
loop_
_entity.id
_entity.type
_entity.pdbx_description
1 polymer ?
#
loop_
_entity_poly.entity_id
_entity_poly.type
_entity_poly.pdbx_seq_one_letter_code
_entity_poly.pdbx_strand_id
1 'polypeptide(L)'
;MFIIIIILGVLIAYVCITVAEKADAPSTQVDDDTETIDDINADGLTPVRMPPVGRTSIVGERYRQSSIRNAISGHEREISPMGEWDNTLMLTAAILREPNNQYDRNAVSVSINGILVGYIAKEETRLWQPWMKLMERNLRYPTCNAAVYHKNGGGYEIILHCSPTTPSAANDCPTGYVCLDAEHQVSVLGEELHQDELGIYGVDTFVWVTLEKGEIPKGKYKGSPTYWASLDGIEIGYITATQYEKYKTRLGISPSCCIAFISQGPKKLELSLMLPKA
;
A
#
# COMPACT_ATOMS: atom_id res chain seq x y z
N MET A 1 -32.84 -2.04 -70.27
CA MET A 1 -32.25 -3.28 -69.71
C MET A 1 -30.72 -3.25 -69.75
N PHE A 2 -30.11 -2.14 -69.32
CA PHE A 2 -28.65 -1.96 -69.23
C PHE A 2 -28.28 -1.21 -67.92
N ILE A 3 -29.19 -0.37 -67.41
CA ILE A 3 -29.02 0.40 -66.17
C ILE A 3 -29.08 -0.49 -64.90
N ILE A 4 -29.84 -1.59 -64.90
CA ILE A 4 -29.93 -2.52 -63.75
C ILE A 4 -28.65 -3.35 -63.58
N ILE A 5 -27.92 -3.64 -64.67
CA ILE A 5 -26.67 -4.41 -64.64
C ILE A 5 -25.52 -3.56 -64.07
N ILE A 6 -25.52 -2.24 -64.33
CA ILE A 6 -24.49 -1.32 -63.80
C ILE A 6 -24.66 -1.12 -62.29
N ILE A 7 -25.89 -1.00 -61.78
CA ILE A 7 -26.14 -0.83 -60.34
C ILE A 7 -25.79 -2.10 -59.55
N LEU A 8 -26.07 -3.30 -60.09
CA LEU A 8 -25.70 -4.56 -59.44
C LEU A 8 -24.18 -4.81 -59.45
N GLY A 9 -23.47 -4.38 -60.51
CA GLY A 9 -22.01 -4.45 -60.59
C GLY A 9 -21.29 -3.51 -59.61
N VAL A 10 -21.82 -2.30 -59.39
CA VAL A 10 -21.26 -1.33 -58.43
C VAL A 10 -21.53 -1.76 -56.99
N LEU A 11 -22.66 -2.40 -56.70
CA LEU A 11 -22.99 -2.88 -55.35
C LEU A 11 -22.18 -4.12 -54.96
N ILE A 12 -21.89 -5.02 -55.90
CA ILE A 12 -20.99 -6.16 -55.68
C ILE A 12 -19.53 -5.68 -55.54
N ALA A 13 -19.09 -4.69 -56.32
CA ALA A 13 -17.76 -4.09 -56.15
C ALA A 13 -17.61 -3.38 -54.79
N TYR A 14 -18.63 -2.67 -54.30
CA TYR A 14 -18.60 -2.01 -53.00
C TYR A 14 -18.62 -2.98 -51.81
N VAL A 15 -19.35 -4.11 -51.94
CA VAL A 15 -19.35 -5.20 -50.94
C VAL A 15 -18.04 -6.01 -50.99
N CYS A 16 -17.39 -6.17 -52.15
CA CYS A 16 -16.07 -6.80 -52.23
C CYS A 16 -14.95 -5.88 -51.70
N ILE A 17 -15.04 -4.56 -51.87
CA ILE A 17 -14.06 -3.61 -51.31
C ILE A 17 -14.17 -3.50 -49.79
N THR A 18 -15.37 -3.70 -49.21
CA THR A 18 -15.55 -3.67 -47.74
C THR A 18 -15.23 -4.99 -47.03
N VAL A 19 -15.01 -6.08 -47.78
CA VAL A 19 -14.66 -7.41 -47.24
C VAL A 19 -13.20 -7.80 -47.55
N ALA A 20 -12.43 -6.94 -48.24
CA ALA A 20 -11.05 -7.21 -48.65
C ALA A 20 -9.96 -6.28 -48.07
N GLU A 21 -10.25 -5.49 -47.03
CA GLU A 21 -9.23 -4.80 -46.22
C GLU A 21 -9.17 -5.37 -44.80
N LYS A 22 -8.71 -6.62 -44.66
CA LYS A 22 -8.16 -7.12 -43.38
C LYS A 22 -7.26 -8.36 -43.52
N ALA A 23 -6.24 -8.23 -44.37
CA ALA A 23 -5.02 -9.05 -44.39
C ALA A 23 -4.03 -8.20 -45.21
N ASP A 24 -2.96 -7.61 -44.70
CA ASP A 24 -2.01 -8.08 -43.71
C ASP A 24 -1.84 -7.06 -42.57
N ALA A 25 -2.17 -7.47 -41.35
CA ALA A 25 -1.51 -6.86 -40.20
C ALA A 25 -0.05 -7.34 -40.23
N PRO A 26 0.95 -6.48 -39.96
CA PRO A 26 2.29 -6.98 -39.68
C PRO A 26 2.11 -8.00 -38.55
N SER A 27 2.65 -9.20 -38.74
CA SER A 27 2.72 -10.20 -37.69
C SER A 27 3.27 -9.50 -36.46
N THR A 28 2.39 -9.22 -35.49
CA THR A 28 2.84 -8.93 -34.13
C THR A 28 3.51 -10.24 -33.76
N GLN A 29 4.84 -10.26 -33.86
CA GLN A 29 5.62 -11.14 -33.03
C GLN A 29 5.09 -10.83 -31.63
N VAL A 30 4.31 -11.76 -31.11
CA VAL A 30 4.24 -11.94 -29.67
C VAL A 30 5.65 -12.38 -29.37
N ASP A 31 6.51 -11.38 -29.15
CA ASP A 31 7.77 -11.59 -28.48
C ASP A 31 7.36 -12.22 -27.17
N ASP A 32 7.48 -13.54 -27.12
CA ASP A 32 7.57 -14.34 -25.92
C ASP A 32 8.90 -13.95 -25.25
N ASP A 33 8.99 -12.67 -24.90
CA ASP A 33 9.90 -12.18 -23.88
C ASP A 33 9.34 -12.78 -22.60
N THR A 34 9.74 -14.03 -22.34
CA THR A 34 9.83 -14.55 -20.99
C THR A 34 10.84 -13.63 -20.29
N GLU A 35 10.38 -12.43 -19.88
CA GLU A 35 11.12 -11.53 -19.01
C GLU A 35 11.59 -12.41 -17.86
N THR A 36 12.91 -12.57 -17.74
CA THR A 36 13.51 -13.21 -16.60
C THR A 36 12.92 -12.56 -15.37
N ILE A 37 12.32 -13.36 -14.50
CA ILE A 37 11.78 -12.87 -13.23
C ILE A 37 12.99 -12.30 -12.47
N ASP A 38 13.08 -10.97 -12.46
CA ASP A 38 14.14 -10.26 -11.74
C ASP A 38 13.80 -10.35 -10.25
N ASP A 39 14.38 -11.34 -9.57
CA ASP A 39 14.35 -11.45 -8.12
C ASP A 39 15.22 -10.36 -7.52
N ILE A 40 14.64 -9.50 -6.68
CA ILE A 40 15.42 -8.47 -5.99
C ILE A 40 16.07 -9.07 -4.74
N ASN A 41 17.40 -8.94 -4.66
CA ASN A 41 18.16 -9.46 -3.54
C ASN A 41 18.06 -8.53 -2.30
N ALA A 42 17.28 -8.94 -1.31
CA ALA A 42 17.19 -8.32 0.02
C ALA A 42 18.03 -9.07 1.08
N ASP A 43 18.93 -9.96 0.67
CA ASP A 43 19.68 -10.85 1.56
C ASP A 43 20.45 -10.06 2.63
N GLY A 44 20.24 -10.46 3.89
CA GLY A 44 20.89 -9.83 5.04
C GLY A 44 20.33 -8.47 5.47
N LEU A 45 19.26 -7.98 4.83
CA LEU A 45 18.55 -6.77 5.26
C LEU A 45 17.32 -7.13 6.09
N THR A 46 17.00 -6.30 7.08
CA THR A 46 15.81 -6.43 7.94
C THR A 46 14.67 -5.57 7.42
N PRO A 47 13.46 -6.12 7.19
CA PRO A 47 12.32 -5.32 6.72
C PRO A 47 11.85 -4.33 7.79
N VAL A 48 11.40 -3.17 7.33
CA VAL A 48 10.85 -2.09 8.16
C VAL A 48 9.54 -1.64 7.57
N ARG A 49 8.45 -1.91 8.29
CA ARG A 49 7.14 -1.48 7.82
C ARG A 49 7.00 0.03 7.92
N MET A 50 6.76 0.67 6.78
CA MET A 50 6.43 2.08 6.70
C MET A 50 5.05 2.36 7.31
N PRO A 51 4.85 3.53 7.95
CA PRO A 51 3.52 3.97 8.30
C PRO A 51 2.63 4.03 7.05
N PRO A 52 1.37 3.54 7.12
CA PRO A 52 0.47 3.47 5.96
C PRO A 52 -0.20 4.83 5.67
N VAL A 53 0.60 5.90 5.72
CA VAL A 53 0.18 7.29 5.49
C VAL A 53 0.61 7.73 4.10
N GLY A 54 -0.37 8.23 3.34
CA GLY A 54 -0.18 8.65 1.96
C GLY A 54 -0.28 7.50 0.96
N ARG A 55 -0.12 7.87 -0.31
CA ARG A 55 -0.13 6.95 -1.46
C ARG A 55 1.00 7.32 -2.39
N THR A 56 1.70 6.32 -2.92
CA THR A 56 2.74 6.48 -3.94
C THR A 56 2.42 5.58 -5.12
N SER A 57 2.33 6.14 -6.32
CA SER A 57 2.23 5.35 -7.55
C SER A 57 3.60 4.79 -7.92
N ILE A 58 3.62 3.64 -8.58
CA ILE A 58 4.85 3.14 -9.21
C ILE A 58 4.79 3.43 -10.72
N VAL A 59 5.90 3.21 -11.40
CA VAL A 59 6.04 3.31 -12.85
C VAL A 59 6.67 2.05 -13.42
N GLY A 60 6.46 1.83 -14.71
CA GLY A 60 6.99 0.68 -15.44
C GLY A 60 6.06 -0.53 -15.44
N GLU A 61 4.89 -0.46 -14.79
CA GLU A 61 3.93 -1.59 -14.71
C GLU A 61 3.48 -2.03 -16.09
N ARG A 62 3.42 -1.13 -17.07
CA ARG A 62 3.06 -1.45 -18.46
C ARG A 62 3.97 -2.53 -19.05
N TYR A 63 5.25 -2.48 -18.75
CA TYR A 63 6.23 -3.44 -19.26
C TYR A 63 6.26 -4.72 -18.40
N ARG A 64 5.82 -4.64 -17.15
CA ARG A 64 5.92 -5.71 -16.14
C ARG A 64 4.62 -6.44 -15.84
N GLN A 65 3.66 -6.45 -16.77
CA GLN A 65 2.35 -7.08 -16.55
C GLN A 65 2.44 -8.59 -16.28
N SER A 66 3.40 -9.28 -16.90
CA SER A 66 3.66 -10.70 -16.65
C SER A 66 4.20 -10.92 -15.23
N SER A 67 5.17 -10.12 -14.79
CA SER A 67 5.71 -10.13 -13.43
C SER A 67 4.63 -9.83 -12.38
N ILE A 68 3.78 -8.84 -12.64
CA ILE A 68 2.64 -8.53 -11.76
C ILE A 68 1.69 -9.72 -11.67
N ARG A 69 1.34 -10.35 -12.80
CA ARG A 69 0.49 -11.55 -12.81
C ARG A 69 1.09 -12.70 -12.00
N ASN A 70 2.40 -12.91 -12.09
CA ASN A 70 3.09 -13.92 -11.30
C ASN A 70 3.07 -13.58 -9.79
N ALA A 71 3.29 -12.31 -9.44
CA ALA A 71 3.28 -11.85 -8.05
C ALA A 71 1.92 -12.00 -7.36
N ILE A 72 0.82 -11.92 -8.11
CA ILE A 72 -0.56 -12.04 -7.61
C ILE A 72 -1.21 -13.40 -7.85
N SER A 73 -0.45 -14.38 -8.33
CA SER A 73 -1.02 -15.67 -8.78
C SER A 73 -1.84 -16.33 -7.66
N GLY A 74 -3.08 -16.71 -7.97
CA GLY A 74 -4.02 -17.30 -7.02
C GLY A 74 -4.93 -16.30 -6.28
N HIS A 75 -4.69 -15.00 -6.43
CA HIS A 75 -5.46 -13.92 -5.81
C HIS A 75 -6.27 -13.09 -6.82
N GLU A 76 -6.42 -13.55 -8.06
CA GLU A 76 -7.00 -12.76 -9.15
C GLU A 76 -8.46 -12.34 -8.88
N ARG A 77 -9.20 -13.13 -8.08
CA ARG A 77 -10.59 -12.86 -7.71
C ARG A 77 -10.76 -11.81 -6.61
N GLU A 78 -9.68 -11.46 -5.93
CA GLU A 78 -9.66 -10.48 -4.84
C GLU A 78 -9.35 -9.06 -5.35
N ILE A 79 -9.04 -8.93 -6.64
CA ILE A 79 -8.62 -7.67 -7.27
C ILE A 79 -9.86 -6.93 -7.77
N SER A 80 -10.03 -5.71 -7.27
CA SER A 80 -11.12 -4.84 -7.67
C SER A 80 -10.73 -3.90 -8.82
N PRO A 81 -11.72 -3.39 -9.58
CA PRO A 81 -11.49 -2.36 -10.58
C PRO A 81 -10.88 -1.09 -9.98
N MET A 82 -10.12 -0.38 -10.80
CA MET A 82 -9.67 0.97 -10.47
C MET A 82 -10.86 1.87 -10.13
N GLY A 83 -10.81 2.53 -8.97
CA GLY A 83 -11.90 3.34 -8.44
C GLY A 83 -12.60 2.73 -7.22
N GLU A 84 -12.44 1.42 -6.98
CA GLU A 84 -12.90 0.74 -5.76
C GLU A 84 -11.76 0.65 -4.73
N TRP A 85 -11.35 1.82 -4.22
CA TRP A 85 -10.10 1.99 -3.48
C TRP A 85 -9.99 1.17 -2.19
N ASP A 86 -11.11 0.91 -1.51
CA ASP A 86 -11.10 0.37 -0.15
C ASP A 86 -11.20 -1.16 -0.08
N ASN A 87 -11.46 -1.83 -1.22
CA ASN A 87 -11.78 -3.25 -1.26
C ASN A 87 -11.02 -3.98 -2.38
N THR A 88 -9.70 -3.91 -2.38
CA THR A 88 -8.88 -4.66 -3.33
C THR A 88 -7.81 -5.51 -2.64
N LEU A 89 -7.17 -6.38 -3.40
CA LEU A 89 -6.03 -7.18 -2.96
C LEU A 89 -4.90 -6.29 -2.41
N MET A 90 -4.54 -6.51 -1.15
CA MET A 90 -3.42 -5.85 -0.48
C MET A 90 -2.29 -6.85 -0.27
N LEU A 91 -1.14 -6.59 -0.90
CA LEU A 91 0.07 -7.38 -0.73
C LEU A 91 1.16 -6.57 -0.02
N THR A 92 2.18 -7.25 0.50
CA THR A 92 3.36 -6.55 1.05
C THR A 92 4.35 -6.30 -0.07
N ALA A 93 4.69 -5.04 -0.30
CA ALA A 93 5.76 -4.63 -1.20
C ALA A 93 7.06 -4.39 -0.43
N ALA A 94 8.18 -4.78 -1.03
CA ALA A 94 9.53 -4.41 -0.62
C ALA A 94 10.05 -3.30 -1.55
N ILE A 95 10.67 -2.28 -0.96
CA ILE A 95 11.16 -1.10 -1.69
C ILE A 95 12.67 -1.00 -1.47
N LEU A 96 13.47 -1.08 -2.53
CA LEU A 96 14.93 -1.22 -2.46
C LEU A 96 15.61 -0.22 -3.40
N ARG A 97 16.78 0.31 -3.02
CA ARG A 97 17.56 1.14 -3.97
C ARG A 97 18.35 0.23 -4.88
N GLU A 98 18.57 0.69 -6.10
CA GLU A 98 19.46 0.04 -7.07
C GLU A 98 20.60 0.99 -7.46
N PRO A 99 21.61 1.20 -6.58
CA PRO A 99 22.71 2.12 -6.87
C PRO A 99 23.55 1.71 -8.08
N ASN A 100 23.49 0.43 -8.46
CA ASN A 100 24.19 -0.16 -9.61
C ASN A 100 23.32 -0.25 -10.87
N ASN A 101 22.09 0.29 -10.85
CA ASN A 101 21.22 0.28 -12.01
C ASN A 101 21.87 1.05 -13.17
N GLN A 102 21.85 0.43 -14.36
CA GLN A 102 22.54 0.94 -15.56
C GLN A 102 21.95 2.25 -16.10
N TYR A 103 20.67 2.52 -15.84
CA TYR A 103 19.94 3.68 -16.38
C TYR A 103 19.86 4.83 -15.36
N ASP A 104 19.67 4.51 -14.08
CA ASP A 104 19.54 5.50 -13.02
C ASP A 104 20.11 4.98 -11.69
N ARG A 105 21.23 5.56 -11.23
CA ARG A 105 21.85 5.20 -9.94
C ARG A 105 21.00 5.58 -8.73
N ASN A 106 19.91 6.33 -8.92
CA ASN A 106 18.93 6.62 -7.88
C ASN A 106 17.65 5.80 -8.05
N ALA A 107 17.62 4.80 -8.93
CA ALA A 107 16.49 3.91 -9.10
C ALA A 107 16.10 3.29 -7.75
N VAL A 108 14.79 3.25 -7.53
CA VAL A 108 14.16 2.61 -6.38
C VAL A 108 13.17 1.61 -6.93
N SER A 109 13.48 0.33 -6.77
CA SER A 109 12.64 -0.76 -7.23
C SER A 109 11.61 -1.15 -6.20
N VAL A 110 10.52 -1.70 -6.71
CA VAL A 110 9.38 -2.17 -5.92
C VAL A 110 9.12 -3.62 -6.32
N SER A 111 9.17 -4.52 -5.34
CA SER A 111 8.88 -5.94 -5.53
C SER A 111 7.74 -6.41 -4.64
N ILE A 112 7.01 -7.43 -5.11
CA ILE A 112 5.99 -8.13 -4.36
C ILE A 112 6.32 -9.63 -4.45
N ASN A 113 6.34 -10.32 -3.32
CA ASN A 113 6.73 -11.74 -3.26
C ASN A 113 8.10 -12.03 -3.93
N GLY A 114 9.05 -11.09 -3.81
CA GLY A 114 10.39 -11.17 -4.41
C GLY A 114 10.46 -10.73 -5.89
N ILE A 115 9.31 -10.64 -6.56
CA ILE A 115 9.21 -10.34 -7.99
C ILE A 115 9.16 -8.82 -8.19
N LEU A 116 10.06 -8.29 -9.03
CA LEU A 116 10.06 -6.89 -9.44
C LEU A 116 8.78 -6.53 -10.21
N VAL A 117 7.99 -5.61 -9.67
CA VAL A 117 6.70 -5.17 -10.27
C VAL A 117 6.74 -3.76 -10.84
N GLY A 118 7.74 -2.96 -10.46
CA GLY A 118 7.92 -1.61 -10.99
C GLY A 118 8.97 -0.82 -10.22
N TYR A 119 8.97 0.49 -10.43
CA TYR A 119 9.91 1.43 -9.83
C TYR A 119 9.18 2.66 -9.29
N ILE A 120 9.78 3.36 -8.33
CA ILE A 120 9.37 4.72 -8.01
C ILE A 120 9.73 5.64 -9.18
N ALA A 121 8.84 6.59 -9.48
CA ALA A 121 9.05 7.58 -10.53
C ALA A 121 10.36 8.36 -10.31
N LYS A 122 11.12 8.57 -11.39
CA LYS A 122 12.47 9.15 -11.33
C LYS A 122 12.50 10.49 -10.62
N GLU A 123 11.50 11.34 -10.88
CA GLU A 123 11.29 12.65 -10.28
C GLU A 123 11.04 12.61 -8.76
N GLU A 124 10.52 11.48 -8.25
CA GLU A 124 10.24 11.27 -6.83
C GLU A 124 11.41 10.61 -6.10
N THR A 125 12.27 9.87 -6.79
CA THR A 125 13.41 9.15 -6.17
C THR A 125 14.22 10.04 -5.24
N ARG A 126 14.41 11.33 -5.57
CA ARG A 126 15.12 12.31 -4.72
C ARG A 126 14.56 12.43 -3.29
N LEU A 127 13.26 12.22 -3.11
CA LEU A 127 12.59 12.25 -1.80
C LEU A 127 12.85 10.95 -1.01
N TRP A 128 12.91 9.82 -1.72
CA TRP A 128 13.17 8.50 -1.15
C TRP A 128 14.63 8.31 -0.73
N GLN A 129 15.56 8.83 -1.54
CA GLN A 129 17.00 8.55 -1.42
C GLN A 129 17.55 8.78 0.00
N PRO A 130 17.41 9.96 0.64
CA PRO A 130 18.06 10.23 1.93
C PRO A 130 17.71 9.21 3.01
N TRP A 131 16.41 8.90 3.10
CA TRP A 131 15.89 7.96 4.08
C TRP A 131 16.28 6.52 3.78
N MET A 132 16.23 6.12 2.50
CA MET A 132 16.64 4.77 2.12
C MET A 132 18.15 4.53 2.31
N LYS A 133 19.03 5.53 2.10
CA LYS A 133 20.46 5.38 2.42
C LYS A 133 20.68 5.15 3.92
N LEU A 134 19.88 5.81 4.76
CA LEU A 134 19.92 5.61 6.20
C LEU A 134 19.50 4.18 6.57
N MET A 135 18.44 3.66 5.94
CA MET A 135 17.99 2.28 6.15
C MET A 135 19.05 1.26 5.73
N GLU A 136 19.61 1.38 4.53
CA GLU A 136 20.67 0.48 4.05
C GLU A 136 21.90 0.47 4.95
N ARG A 137 22.34 1.65 5.42
CA ARG A 137 23.47 1.76 6.36
C ARG A 137 23.22 0.98 7.65
N ASN A 138 21.96 0.85 8.05
CA ASN A 138 21.54 0.13 9.25
C ASN A 138 21.15 -1.33 8.95
N LEU A 139 21.43 -1.84 7.74
CA LEU A 139 21.03 -3.17 7.27
C LEU A 139 19.50 -3.37 7.30
N ARG A 140 18.77 -2.32 6.89
CA ARG A 140 17.30 -2.29 6.87
C ARG A 140 16.79 -1.94 5.48
N TYR A 141 15.57 -2.37 5.17
CA TYR A 141 14.86 -1.94 3.97
C TYR A 141 13.37 -1.72 4.23
N PRO A 142 12.74 -0.78 3.53
CA PRO A 142 11.34 -0.49 3.75
C PRO A 142 10.36 -1.47 3.09
N THR A 143 9.26 -1.71 3.78
CA THR A 143 8.09 -2.46 3.29
C THR A 143 6.80 -1.67 3.50
N CYS A 144 5.80 -1.89 2.66
CA CYS A 144 4.48 -1.27 2.81
C CYS A 144 3.38 -2.17 2.24
N ASN A 145 2.11 -1.81 2.50
CA ASN A 145 1.00 -2.38 1.74
C ASN A 145 1.05 -1.86 0.29
N ALA A 146 0.72 -2.72 -0.66
CA ALA A 146 0.58 -2.42 -2.07
C ALA A 146 -0.80 -2.91 -2.52
N ALA A 147 -1.65 -1.96 -2.89
CA ALA A 147 -2.97 -2.21 -3.42
C ALA A 147 -2.86 -2.52 -4.91
N VAL A 148 -3.39 -3.66 -5.33
CA VAL A 148 -3.42 -4.07 -6.74
C VAL A 148 -4.81 -3.82 -7.30
N TYR A 149 -4.92 -3.14 -8.44
CA TYR A 149 -6.18 -2.87 -9.11
C TYR A 149 -6.21 -3.40 -10.53
N HIS A 150 -7.40 -3.73 -11.02
CA HIS A 150 -7.62 -3.90 -12.45
C HIS A 150 -7.63 -2.55 -13.15
N LYS A 151 -6.79 -2.40 -14.19
CA LYS A 151 -6.74 -1.19 -14.99
C LYS A 151 -7.88 -1.14 -16.01
N ASN A 152 -8.45 0.05 -16.20
CA ASN A 152 -9.38 0.32 -17.29
C ASN A 152 -8.67 0.11 -18.64
N GLY A 153 -9.11 -0.89 -19.41
CA GLY A 153 -8.48 -1.28 -20.68
C GLY A 153 -7.54 -2.49 -20.58
N GLY A 154 -7.48 -3.16 -19.42
CA GLY A 154 -6.77 -4.41 -19.22
C GLY A 154 -5.44 -4.25 -18.48
N GLY A 155 -5.03 -5.33 -17.81
CA GLY A 155 -3.85 -5.36 -16.96
C GLY A 155 -4.11 -4.91 -15.52
N TYR A 156 -3.02 -4.59 -14.84
CA TYR A 156 -2.96 -4.28 -13.41
C TYR A 156 -2.21 -2.97 -13.16
N GLU A 157 -2.62 -2.29 -12.10
CA GLU A 157 -1.96 -1.09 -11.57
C GLU A 157 -1.73 -1.26 -10.07
N ILE A 158 -0.63 -0.73 -9.56
CA ILE A 158 -0.21 -0.91 -8.16
C ILE A 158 -0.03 0.44 -7.50
N ILE A 159 -0.68 0.62 -6.35
CA ILE A 159 -0.54 1.82 -5.52
C ILE A 159 0.03 1.42 -4.16
N LEU A 160 1.15 2.03 -3.79
CA LEU A 160 1.78 1.82 -2.49
C LEU A 160 1.09 2.66 -1.43
N HIS A 161 0.76 2.03 -0.30
CA HIS A 161 0.20 2.69 0.87
C HIS A 161 1.32 3.21 1.77
N CYS A 162 2.09 4.16 1.24
CA CYS A 162 3.14 4.86 1.95
C CYS A 162 3.50 6.14 1.19
N SER A 163 4.29 7.01 1.84
CA SER A 163 4.88 8.19 1.23
C SER A 163 6.33 8.34 1.68
N PRO A 164 7.26 8.80 0.80
CA PRO A 164 8.63 9.08 1.19
C PRO A 164 8.78 10.25 2.17
N THR A 165 7.75 11.09 2.27
CA THR A 165 7.74 12.26 3.16
C THR A 165 7.19 11.95 4.54
N THR A 166 6.64 10.75 4.74
CA THR A 166 6.16 10.31 6.05
C THR A 166 7.35 9.94 6.92
N PRO A 167 7.53 10.55 8.10
CA PRO A 167 8.58 10.15 9.04
C PRO A 167 8.45 8.68 9.43
N SER A 168 9.57 8.01 9.65
CA SER A 168 9.54 6.65 10.20
C SER A 168 8.93 6.63 11.59
N ALA A 169 8.32 5.50 11.93
CA ALA A 169 7.99 5.22 13.31
C ALA A 169 9.28 5.10 14.14
N ALA A 170 9.21 5.54 15.40
CA ALA A 170 10.33 5.47 16.33
C ALA A 170 10.55 4.08 16.93
N ASN A 171 9.57 3.19 16.80
CA ASN A 171 9.66 1.76 17.12
C ASN A 171 9.31 0.89 15.91
N ASP A 172 9.56 -0.41 16.05
CA ASP A 172 9.27 -1.39 15.00
C ASP A 172 7.81 -1.79 14.99
N CYS A 173 7.29 -2.11 13.81
CA CYS A 173 5.93 -2.62 13.68
C CYS A 173 5.83 -4.01 14.34
N PRO A 174 4.85 -4.24 15.24
CA PRO A 174 4.75 -5.50 15.95
C PRO A 174 4.37 -6.65 15.01
N THR A 175 5.00 -7.81 15.21
CA THR A 175 4.75 -9.01 14.41
C THR A 175 3.53 -9.77 14.90
N GLY A 176 2.78 -10.40 14.00
CA GLY A 176 1.61 -11.22 14.36
C GLY A 176 0.29 -10.44 14.50
N TYR A 177 0.30 -9.15 14.17
CA TYR A 177 -0.87 -8.28 14.21
C TYR A 177 -1.32 -7.89 12.80
N VAL A 178 -2.63 -7.72 12.61
CA VAL A 178 -3.18 -7.10 11.41
C VAL A 178 -2.88 -5.60 11.45
N CYS A 179 -2.06 -5.12 10.52
CA CYS A 179 -1.74 -3.70 10.45
C CYS A 179 -2.86 -2.93 9.75
N LEU A 180 -3.41 -1.94 10.45
CA LEU A 180 -4.52 -1.13 9.97
C LEU A 180 -4.03 0.06 9.12
N ASP A 181 -4.86 0.49 8.16
CA ASP A 181 -4.65 1.74 7.43
C ASP A 181 -4.79 2.97 8.35
N ALA A 182 -4.16 4.07 7.97
CA ALA A 182 -4.03 5.29 8.77
C ALA A 182 -4.74 6.49 8.12
N GLU A 183 -6.06 6.56 8.29
CA GLU A 183 -6.89 7.58 7.61
C GLU A 183 -7.56 8.59 8.55
N HIS A 184 -7.90 8.16 9.78
CA HIS A 184 -8.62 8.96 10.75
C HIS A 184 -7.91 8.97 12.11
N GLN A 185 -7.72 10.17 12.65
CA GLN A 185 -7.15 10.36 13.98
C GLN A 185 -8.21 10.11 15.06
N VAL A 186 -7.88 9.28 16.05
CA VAL A 186 -8.73 8.95 17.19
C VAL A 186 -7.92 9.12 18.48
N SER A 187 -8.36 10.06 19.32
CA SER A 187 -7.71 10.33 20.60
C SER A 187 -7.81 9.15 21.57
N VAL A 188 -6.72 8.90 22.27
CA VAL A 188 -6.64 7.95 23.38
C VAL A 188 -6.99 8.64 24.70
N LEU A 189 -7.59 7.91 25.63
CA LEU A 189 -7.84 8.37 27.00
C LEU A 189 -6.98 7.58 27.99
N GLY A 190 -6.60 8.19 29.11
CA GLY A 190 -5.81 7.55 30.17
C GLY A 190 -4.30 7.78 30.05
N GLU A 191 -3.84 8.26 28.89
CA GLU A 191 -2.44 8.59 28.60
C GLU A 191 -1.80 9.58 29.59
N GLU A 192 -2.59 10.36 30.37
CA GLU A 192 -2.06 11.24 31.42
C GLU A 192 -1.30 10.49 32.52
N LEU A 193 -1.53 9.18 32.65
CA LEU A 193 -0.86 8.31 33.61
C LEU A 193 0.45 7.70 33.06
N HIS A 194 0.75 7.92 31.77
CA HIS A 194 1.84 7.26 31.05
C HIS A 194 2.74 8.27 30.30
N GLN A 195 2.98 9.42 30.95
CA GLN A 195 3.74 10.52 30.35
C GLN A 195 5.23 10.21 30.24
N ASP A 196 5.77 9.40 31.16
CA ASP A 196 7.17 8.99 31.13
C ASP A 196 7.42 8.05 29.94
N GLU A 197 6.52 7.10 29.69
CA GLU A 197 6.58 6.17 28.56
C GLU A 197 6.45 6.91 27.22
N LEU A 198 5.51 7.85 27.10
CA LEU A 198 5.38 8.70 25.92
C LEU A 198 6.60 9.63 25.74
N GLY A 199 7.17 10.11 26.85
CA GLY A 199 8.31 11.01 26.88
C GLY A 199 9.61 10.40 26.34
N ILE A 200 9.78 9.08 26.42
CA ILE A 200 10.92 8.35 25.83
C ILE A 200 10.98 8.59 24.32
N TYR A 201 9.82 8.61 23.67
CA TYR A 201 9.67 8.82 22.23
C TYR A 201 9.73 10.29 21.85
N GLY A 202 9.11 11.14 22.67
CA GLY A 202 9.05 12.58 22.45
C GLY A 202 7.91 13.01 21.53
N VAL A 203 7.82 14.32 21.35
CA VAL A 203 6.78 14.99 20.56
C VAL A 203 6.99 14.80 19.06
N ASP A 204 5.93 14.96 18.28
CA ASP A 204 5.91 14.94 16.82
C ASP A 204 6.43 13.63 16.22
N THR A 205 6.13 12.53 16.91
CA THR A 205 6.69 11.22 16.63
C THR A 205 5.60 10.22 16.31
N PHE A 206 5.80 9.46 15.23
CA PHE A 206 4.98 8.29 14.93
C PHE A 206 5.48 7.07 15.69
N VAL A 207 4.57 6.27 16.21
CA VAL A 207 4.86 5.00 16.90
C VAL A 207 3.86 3.93 16.49
N TRP A 208 4.27 2.69 16.43
CA TRP A 208 3.38 1.54 16.30
C TRP A 208 2.83 1.16 17.67
N VAL A 209 1.52 0.91 17.72
CA VAL A 209 0.82 0.42 18.91
C VAL A 209 -0.01 -0.80 18.57
N THR A 210 -0.16 -1.71 19.52
CA THR A 210 -1.09 -2.83 19.44
C THR A 210 -2.44 -2.44 20.01
N LEU A 211 -3.51 -3.03 19.47
CA LEU A 211 -4.89 -2.77 19.88
C LEU A 211 -5.52 -4.08 20.35
N GLU A 212 -6.01 -4.07 21.59
CA GLU A 212 -6.65 -5.23 22.22
C GLU A 212 -8.01 -4.85 22.82
N LYS A 213 -8.95 -5.80 22.81
CA LYS A 213 -10.26 -5.57 23.42
C LYS A 213 -10.14 -5.59 24.94
N GLY A 214 -10.81 -4.65 25.58
CA GLY A 214 -10.97 -4.65 27.03
C GLY A 214 -12.17 -3.84 27.46
N GLU A 215 -12.13 -3.35 28.69
CA GLU A 215 -13.22 -2.57 29.29
C GLU A 215 -12.72 -1.20 29.75
N ILE A 216 -13.61 -0.21 29.70
CA ILE A 216 -13.34 1.12 30.23
C ILE A 216 -13.21 1.04 31.76
N PRO A 217 -12.11 1.53 32.36
CA PRO A 217 -11.80 1.28 33.77
C PRO A 217 -12.53 2.22 34.74
N LYS A 218 -12.88 3.44 34.29
CA LYS A 218 -13.39 4.52 35.16
C LYS A 218 -14.45 5.40 34.49
N GLY A 219 -15.21 6.13 35.33
CA GLY A 219 -16.20 7.12 34.90
C GLY A 219 -17.57 6.53 34.52
N LYS A 220 -18.38 7.34 33.83
CA LYS A 220 -19.78 7.02 33.47
C LYS A 220 -19.93 5.72 32.67
N TYR A 221 -18.92 5.36 31.86
CA TYR A 221 -18.94 4.20 30.97
C TYR A 221 -18.11 3.02 31.49
N LYS A 222 -17.81 2.97 32.80
CA LYS A 222 -17.03 1.87 33.39
C LYS A 222 -17.65 0.50 33.04
N GLY A 223 -16.81 -0.45 32.65
CA GLY A 223 -17.23 -1.80 32.23
C GLY A 223 -17.77 -1.89 30.80
N SER A 224 -17.90 -0.76 30.08
CA SER A 224 -18.26 -0.79 28.66
C SER A 224 -17.05 -1.25 27.82
N PRO A 225 -17.27 -1.97 26.71
CA PRO A 225 -16.19 -2.45 25.86
C PRO A 225 -15.41 -1.30 25.20
N THR A 226 -14.11 -1.52 25.00
CA THR A 226 -13.21 -0.59 24.31
C THR A 226 -12.04 -1.33 23.65
N TYR A 227 -11.24 -0.59 22.88
CA TYR A 227 -9.90 -1.00 22.47
C TYR A 227 -8.86 -0.25 23.31
N TRP A 228 -8.01 -1.03 23.97
CA TRP A 228 -6.79 -0.56 24.64
C TRP A 228 -5.65 -0.49 23.63
N ALA A 229 -4.87 0.58 23.74
CA ALA A 229 -3.67 0.81 22.94
C ALA A 229 -2.44 0.56 23.82
N SER A 230 -1.58 -0.34 23.37
CA SER A 230 -0.33 -0.66 24.03
C SER A 230 0.86 -0.24 23.17
N LEU A 231 1.78 0.51 23.77
CA LEU A 231 3.04 0.94 23.18
C LEU A 231 4.15 0.06 23.76
N ASP A 232 4.82 -0.71 22.90
CA ASP A 232 5.84 -1.70 23.29
C ASP A 232 5.39 -2.65 24.42
N GLY A 233 4.11 -3.05 24.38
CA GLY A 233 3.53 -3.95 25.38
C GLY A 233 3.07 -3.27 26.68
N ILE A 234 3.24 -1.96 26.82
CA ILE A 234 2.71 -1.19 27.94
C ILE A 234 1.37 -0.58 27.53
N GLU A 235 0.30 -0.89 28.25
CA GLU A 235 -1.02 -0.27 28.04
C GLU A 235 -0.96 1.23 28.37
N ILE A 236 -1.12 2.07 27.35
CA ILE A 236 -1.05 3.54 27.50
C ILE A 236 -2.43 4.14 27.74
N GLY A 237 -3.47 3.53 27.16
CA GLY A 237 -4.81 4.06 27.27
C GLY A 237 -5.82 3.36 26.37
N TYR A 238 -7.02 3.92 26.29
CA TYR A 238 -8.15 3.30 25.61
C TYR A 238 -8.98 4.34 24.85
N ILE A 239 -9.72 3.90 23.83
CA ILE A 239 -10.66 4.77 23.12
C ILE A 239 -12.00 4.88 23.85
N THR A 240 -12.81 5.90 23.51
CA THR A 240 -14.16 6.02 24.10
C THR A 240 -15.09 4.89 23.64
N ALA A 241 -16.14 4.60 24.43
CA ALA A 241 -17.19 3.65 24.05
C ALA A 241 -17.84 4.02 22.69
N THR A 242 -18.02 5.32 22.43
CA THR A 242 -18.56 5.79 21.14
C THR A 242 -17.62 5.47 19.98
N GLN A 243 -16.31 5.60 20.15
CA GLN A 243 -15.36 5.21 19.11
C GLN A 243 -15.31 3.69 18.96
N TYR A 244 -15.33 2.93 20.07
CA TYR A 244 -15.44 1.47 20.01
C TYR A 244 -16.63 1.02 19.17
N GLU A 245 -17.81 1.60 19.38
CA GLU A 245 -19.02 1.25 18.63
C GLU A 245 -18.89 1.50 17.12
N LYS A 246 -18.14 2.53 16.71
CA LYS A 246 -17.84 2.81 15.29
C LYS A 246 -16.91 1.76 14.70
N TYR A 247 -15.91 1.35 15.46
CA TYR A 247 -14.79 0.57 14.96
C TYR A 247 -14.91 -0.95 15.19
N LYS A 248 -15.85 -1.40 16.03
CA LYS A 248 -15.95 -2.81 16.46
C LYS A 248 -16.08 -3.82 15.32
N THR A 249 -16.77 -3.44 14.24
CA THR A 249 -16.95 -4.32 13.06
C THR A 249 -15.68 -4.40 12.23
N ARG A 250 -14.91 -3.30 12.16
CA ARG A 250 -13.71 -3.19 11.31
C ARG A 250 -12.48 -3.83 11.94
N LEU A 251 -12.24 -3.60 13.23
CA LEU A 251 -11.11 -4.20 13.95
C LEU A 251 -11.35 -5.68 14.33
N GLY A 252 -12.59 -6.16 14.21
CA GLY A 252 -12.90 -7.59 14.30
C GLY A 252 -12.44 -8.26 15.60
N ILE A 253 -12.03 -9.52 15.50
CA ILE A 253 -11.53 -10.35 16.62
C ILE A 253 -10.01 -10.47 16.60
N SER A 254 -9.39 -10.26 15.43
CA SER A 254 -7.96 -10.45 15.26
C SER A 254 -7.16 -9.38 16.00
N PRO A 255 -6.04 -9.76 16.64
CA PRO A 255 -5.11 -8.79 17.20
C PRO A 255 -4.65 -7.86 16.07
N SER A 256 -4.80 -6.56 16.31
CA SER A 256 -4.52 -5.53 15.31
C SER A 256 -3.46 -4.57 15.84
N CYS A 257 -2.73 -3.92 14.94
CA CYS A 257 -1.85 -2.82 15.28
C CYS A 257 -2.10 -1.66 14.33
N CYS A 258 -1.83 -0.45 14.79
CA CYS A 258 -1.89 0.74 13.96
C CYS A 258 -0.73 1.66 14.26
N ILE A 259 -0.50 2.60 13.36
CA ILE A 259 0.37 3.73 13.68
C ILE A 259 -0.41 4.71 14.56
N ALA A 260 0.27 5.31 15.52
CA ALA A 260 -0.21 6.39 16.35
C ALA A 260 0.76 7.57 16.28
N PHE A 261 0.27 8.75 16.61
CA PHE A 261 1.05 9.98 16.64
C PHE A 261 1.06 10.56 18.05
N ILE A 262 2.27 10.88 18.53
CA ILE A 262 2.48 11.56 19.81
C ILE A 262 2.58 13.05 19.54
N SER A 263 1.63 13.82 20.07
CA SER A 263 1.58 15.27 19.94
C SER A 263 1.65 15.99 21.28
N GLN A 264 2.09 17.24 21.27
CA GLN A 264 2.04 18.09 22.46
C GLN A 264 0.63 18.66 22.62
N GLY A 265 -0.10 18.14 23.61
CA GLY A 265 -1.34 18.76 24.08
C GLY A 265 -1.06 19.98 24.97
N PRO A 266 -2.10 20.70 25.42
CA PRO A 266 -1.94 21.93 26.21
C PRO A 266 -1.21 21.74 27.55
N LYS A 267 -1.20 20.52 28.11
CA LYS A 267 -0.63 20.22 29.43
C LYS A 267 0.21 18.95 29.49
N LYS A 268 0.10 18.08 28.49
CA LYS A 268 0.63 16.72 28.48
C LYS A 268 0.86 16.27 27.05
N LEU A 269 1.64 15.22 26.87
CA LEU A 269 1.69 14.47 25.62
C LEU A 269 0.36 13.73 25.42
N GLU A 270 -0.12 13.73 24.19
CA GLU A 270 -1.35 13.06 23.75
C GLU A 270 -0.98 12.01 22.71
N LEU A 271 -1.57 10.82 22.84
CA LEU A 271 -1.45 9.73 21.89
C LEU A 271 -2.72 9.69 21.04
N SER A 272 -2.55 9.71 19.73
CA SER A 272 -3.67 9.59 18.80
C SER A 272 -3.47 8.42 17.85
N LEU A 273 -4.42 7.50 17.85
CA LEU A 273 -4.44 6.37 16.93
C LEU A 273 -4.79 6.84 15.52
N MET A 274 -4.09 6.35 14.51
CA MET A 274 -4.47 6.51 13.11
C MET A 274 -5.19 5.23 12.67
N LEU A 275 -6.51 5.30 12.62
CA LEU A 275 -7.39 4.18 12.29
C LEU A 275 -7.92 4.32 10.85
N PRO A 276 -8.43 3.23 10.24
CA PRO A 276 -9.08 3.30 8.94
C PRO A 276 -10.35 4.15 9.02
N LYS A 277 -11.01 4.43 7.89
CA LYS A 277 -12.39 4.92 7.93
C LYS A 277 -13.29 3.92 8.67
N ALA A 278 -14.14 4.46 9.56
CA ALA A 278 -15.14 3.69 10.29
C ALA A 278 -16.31 3.26 9.41
#